data_AF-A0A0S3SW04-F1
#
_entry.id   AF-A0A0S3SW04-F1
#
_cell.length_a   1.000
_cell.length_b   1.000
_cell.length_c   1.000
_cell.angle_alpha   90.00
_cell.angle_beta   90.00
_cell.angle_gamma   90.00
#
_symmetry.space_group_name_H-M   'P 1'
#
loop_
_entity.id
_entity.type
_entity.pdbx_description
1 polymer ?
#
loop_
_entity_poly.entity_id
_entity_poly.type
_entity_poly.pdbx_seq_one_letter_code
_entity_poly.pdbx_strand_id
1 'polypeptide(L)'
;MGEGHSVSFTVPQDCDMKGMIMCVVYLPTHGIVATECLTSVLIVNYTKCTLHIHKHGAVISFNDDDWRGIISNLRSGDKVEIFMTFDHRLVVKNTAVYLICAESNGLEMGPCPEPEESALNKFIKKIVMCDFW
;
A
#
# COMPACT_ATOMS: atom_id res chain seq x y z
N MET A 1 -1.90 12.18 -3.97
CA MET A 1 -2.66 11.50 -2.89
C MET A 1 -4.08 11.32 -3.41
N GLY A 2 -4.60 10.10 -3.38
CA GLY A 2 -5.96 9.82 -3.86
C GLY A 2 -6.98 10.18 -2.79
N GLU A 3 -8.08 10.81 -3.16
CA GLU A 3 -9.17 11.12 -2.24
C GLU A 3 -10.13 9.92 -2.17
N GLY A 4 -10.50 9.48 -0.97
CA GLY A 4 -11.44 8.38 -0.79
C GLY A 4 -10.83 6.97 -0.88
N HIS A 5 -11.47 6.10 -1.65
CA HIS A 5 -11.26 4.64 -1.62
C HIS A 5 -10.34 4.09 -2.73
N SER A 6 -9.76 4.95 -3.58
CA SER A 6 -8.85 4.52 -4.63
C SER A 6 -7.56 5.33 -4.68
N VAL A 7 -6.52 4.70 -5.23
CA VAL A 7 -5.22 5.32 -5.48
C VAL A 7 -4.76 4.92 -6.87
N SER A 8 -4.56 5.93 -7.72
CA SER A 8 -3.96 5.77 -9.04
C SER A 8 -2.47 6.12 -9.00
N PHE A 9 -1.64 5.32 -9.65
CA PHE A 9 -0.22 5.61 -9.82
C PHE A 9 0.33 4.99 -11.10
N THR A 10 1.50 5.45 -11.52
CA THR A 10 2.30 4.80 -12.57
C THR A 10 3.44 4.07 -11.89
N VAL A 11 3.65 2.80 -12.24
CA VAL A 11 4.78 2.03 -11.71
C VAL A 11 6.08 2.70 -12.17
N PRO A 12 7.00 3.05 -11.26
CA PRO A 12 8.20 3.81 -11.62
C PRO A 12 9.05 3.12 -12.69
N GLN A 13 9.73 3.93 -13.49
CA GLN A 13 10.83 3.46 -14.32
C GLN A 13 12.04 3.14 -13.44
N ASP A 14 12.72 2.03 -13.74
CA ASP A 14 13.93 1.56 -13.06
C ASP A 14 13.75 1.15 -11.57
N CYS A 15 12.52 0.86 -11.15
CA CYS A 15 12.23 0.27 -9.84
C CYS A 15 12.02 -1.24 -9.94
N ASP A 16 12.91 -2.02 -9.32
CA ASP A 16 12.65 -3.43 -9.00
C ASP A 16 11.76 -3.48 -7.75
N MET A 17 10.44 -3.44 -7.98
CA MET A 17 9.46 -3.39 -6.91
C MET A 17 9.46 -4.69 -6.11
N LYS A 18 9.83 -4.60 -4.83
CA LYS A 18 9.88 -5.72 -3.88
C LYS A 18 8.61 -5.85 -3.05
N GLY A 19 7.86 -4.77 -2.89
CA GLY A 19 6.74 -4.73 -1.98
C GLY A 19 5.84 -3.55 -2.23
N MET A 20 4.70 -3.56 -1.55
CA MET A 20 3.76 -2.44 -1.54
C MET A 20 3.12 -2.37 -0.15
N ILE A 21 3.00 -1.15 0.39
CA ILE A 21 2.31 -0.88 1.65
C ILE A 21 1.09 -0.01 1.35
N MET A 22 -0.04 -0.39 1.92
CA MET A 22 -1.30 0.34 1.80
C MET A 22 -1.62 0.99 3.14
N CYS A 23 -1.82 2.31 3.13
CA CYS A 23 -2.18 3.08 4.32
C CYS A 23 -3.56 3.70 4.12
N VAL A 24 -4.46 3.41 5.05
CA VAL A 24 -5.85 3.88 5.02
C VAL A 24 -6.08 4.72 6.27
N VAL A 25 -6.36 6.00 6.07
CA VAL A 25 -6.78 6.91 7.14
C VAL A 25 -8.30 6.90 7.17
N TYR A 26 -8.88 6.55 8.31
CA TYR A 26 -10.32 6.48 8.53
C TYR A 26 -10.72 7.27 9.77
N LEU A 27 -12.00 7.62 9.87
CA LEU A 27 -12.56 8.16 11.11
C LEU A 27 -12.92 7.01 12.05
N PRO A 28 -12.44 7.00 13.31
CA PRO A 28 -12.88 6.03 14.28
C PRO A 28 -14.38 6.21 14.53
N THR A 29 -15.13 5.12 14.40
CA THR A 29 -16.55 5.07 14.77
C THR A 29 -16.67 4.12 15.94
N HIS A 30 -17.46 4.48 16.96
CA HIS A 30 -17.54 3.73 18.21
C HIS A 30 -17.84 2.24 17.97
N GLY A 31 -16.98 1.35 18.46
CA GLY A 31 -17.15 -0.11 18.36
C GLY A 31 -16.67 -0.75 17.06
N ILE A 32 -15.96 -0.04 16.18
CA ILE A 32 -15.38 -0.62 14.97
C ILE A 32 -13.95 -1.07 15.23
N VAL A 33 -13.72 -2.38 15.10
CA VAL A 33 -12.37 -2.93 14.95
C VAL A 33 -12.01 -2.80 13.47
N ALA A 34 -11.08 -1.90 13.15
CA ALA A 34 -10.69 -1.61 11.77
C ALA A 34 -10.21 -2.85 10.99
N THR A 35 -9.78 -3.89 11.73
CA THR A 35 -9.29 -5.15 11.17
C THR A 35 -10.36 -5.97 10.45
N GLU A 36 -11.64 -5.73 10.71
CA GLU A 36 -12.76 -6.51 10.16
C GLU A 36 -13.45 -5.79 8.98
N CYS A 37 -13.05 -4.56 8.67
CA CYS A 37 -13.79 -3.72 7.73
C CYS A 37 -13.32 -3.82 6.29
N LEU A 38 -12.07 -4.16 5.97
CA LEU A 38 -11.64 -4.28 4.56
C LEU A 38 -12.23 -5.56 3.95
N THR A 39 -13.05 -5.41 2.91
CA THR A 39 -13.76 -6.53 2.27
C THR A 39 -13.04 -7.03 1.02
N SER A 40 -12.47 -6.13 0.21
CA SER A 40 -11.77 -6.51 -1.01
C SER A 40 -10.86 -5.40 -1.52
N VAL A 41 -9.84 -5.81 -2.29
CA VAL A 41 -8.98 -4.93 -3.06
C VAL A 41 -9.13 -5.27 -4.53
N LEU A 42 -9.40 -4.24 -5.34
CA LEU A 42 -9.49 -4.31 -6.78
C LEU A 42 -8.27 -3.60 -7.38
N ILE A 43 -7.60 -4.25 -8.31
CA ILE A 43 -6.45 -3.67 -9.00
C ILE A 43 -6.78 -3.63 -10.48
N VAL A 44 -6.84 -2.42 -11.02
CA VAL A 44 -7.06 -2.16 -12.44
C VAL A 44 -5.72 -1.73 -13.03
N ASN A 45 -5.23 -2.48 -14.00
CA ASN A 45 -4.06 -2.10 -14.79
C ASN A 45 -4.55 -1.65 -16.17
N TYR A 46 -4.52 -0.33 -16.39
CA TYR A 46 -5.00 0.29 -17.62
C TYR A 46 -4.07 0.07 -18.80
N THR A 47 -2.78 -0.15 -18.57
CA THR A 47 -1.81 -0.44 -19.64
C THR A 47 -2.05 -1.84 -20.22
N LYS A 48 -2.28 -2.82 -19.36
CA LYS A 48 -2.50 -4.22 -19.75
C LYS A 48 -3.96 -4.59 -19.95
N CYS A 49 -4.89 -3.67 -19.66
CA CYS A 49 -6.33 -3.92 -19.66
C CYS A 49 -6.73 -5.14 -18.80
N THR A 50 -6.16 -5.24 -17.60
CA THR A 50 -6.45 -6.34 -16.65
C THR A 50 -7.12 -5.81 -15.38
N LEU A 51 -7.94 -6.66 -14.78
CA LEU A 51 -8.68 -6.38 -13.55
C LEU A 51 -8.56 -7.56 -12.60
N HIS A 52 -7.93 -7.35 -11.45
CA HIS A 52 -7.71 -8.38 -10.45
C HIS A 52 -8.50 -8.06 -9.18
N ILE A 53 -9.33 -8.99 -8.74
CA ILE A 53 -10.13 -8.86 -7.52
C ILE A 53 -9.55 -9.81 -6.47
N HIS A 54 -9.06 -9.23 -5.38
CA HIS A 54 -8.62 -9.98 -4.22
C HIS A 54 -9.66 -9.78 -3.11
N LYS A 55 -10.48 -10.80 -2.87
CA LYS A 55 -11.47 -10.80 -1.78
C LYS A 55 -10.81 -11.36 -0.53
N HIS A 56 -11.00 -10.69 0.60
CA HIS A 56 -10.51 -11.18 1.88
C HIS A 56 -11.67 -11.29 2.88
N GLY A 57 -11.65 -12.32 3.74
CA GLY A 57 -12.55 -12.44 4.88
C GLY A 57 -11.88 -11.98 6.18
N ALA A 58 -12.54 -11.14 6.98
CA ALA A 58 -12.23 -10.71 8.37
C ALA A 58 -10.79 -10.24 8.77
N VAL A 59 -9.73 -10.41 7.98
CA VAL A 59 -8.35 -9.99 8.35
C VAL A 59 -7.74 -9.04 7.31
N ILE A 60 -7.40 -7.84 7.75
CA ILE A 60 -6.75 -6.74 6.98
C ILE A 60 -5.33 -7.01 6.43
N SER A 61 -4.77 -8.22 6.55
CA SER A 61 -3.42 -8.51 6.05
C SER A 61 -3.47 -9.44 4.85
N PHE A 62 -3.12 -8.92 3.67
CA PHE A 62 -2.63 -9.78 2.59
C PHE A 62 -1.33 -10.41 3.03
N ASN A 63 -1.24 -11.75 2.96
CA ASN A 63 0.00 -12.44 3.27
C ASN A 63 1.04 -12.16 2.17
N ASP A 64 2.30 -12.49 2.41
CA ASP A 64 3.40 -12.32 1.44
C ASP A 64 3.09 -12.98 0.09
N ASP A 65 2.36 -14.10 0.09
CA ASP A 65 1.94 -14.81 -1.13
C ASP A 65 0.95 -14.00 -1.98
N ASP A 66 -0.05 -13.37 -1.35
CA ASP A 66 -1.03 -12.52 -2.03
C ASP A 66 -0.36 -11.30 -2.63
N TRP A 67 0.56 -10.67 -1.88
CA TRP A 67 1.33 -9.54 -2.37
C TRP A 67 2.26 -9.91 -3.52
N ARG A 68 2.93 -11.07 -3.48
CA ARG A 68 3.74 -11.55 -4.61
C ARG A 68 2.88 -11.74 -5.86
N GLY A 69 1.66 -12.27 -5.70
CA GLY A 69 0.69 -12.38 -6.80
C GLY A 69 0.35 -11.03 -7.41
N ILE A 70 0.06 -10.03 -6.58
CA ILE A 70 -0.25 -8.66 -7.01
C ILE A 70 0.94 -8.03 -7.74
N ILE A 71 2.11 -8.03 -7.11
CA ILE A 71 3.33 -7.36 -7.61
C ILE A 71 3.81 -7.98 -8.92
N SER A 72 3.77 -9.30 -9.04
CA SER A 72 4.21 -10.00 -10.26
C SER A 72 3.44 -9.62 -11.53
N ASN A 73 2.23 -9.08 -11.37
CA ASN A 73 1.40 -8.63 -12.49
C ASN A 73 1.66 -7.18 -12.88
N LEU A 74 2.46 -6.44 -12.11
CA LEU A 74 2.81 -5.05 -12.38
C LEU A 74 4.17 -4.98 -13.09
N ARG A 75 4.27 -4.12 -14.10
CA ARG A 75 5.52 -3.82 -14.80
C ARG A 75 5.78 -2.33 -14.73
N SER A 76 7.07 -1.98 -14.87
CA SER A 76 7.48 -0.60 -14.99
C SER A 76 6.69 0.13 -16.09
N GLY A 77 6.21 1.33 -15.78
CA GLY A 77 5.38 2.14 -16.68
C GLY A 77 3.89 1.75 -16.73
N ASP A 78 3.47 0.69 -16.05
CA ASP A 78 2.04 0.36 -15.97
C ASP A 78 1.27 1.45 -15.23
N LYS A 79 0.13 1.85 -15.81
CA LYS A 79 -0.85 2.73 -15.17
C LYS A 79 -1.81 1.88 -14.36
N VAL A 80 -1.79 2.04 -13.05
CA VAL A 80 -2.51 1.20 -12.10
C VAL A 80 -3.44 2.06 -11.26
N GLU A 81 -4.63 1.55 -10.99
CA GLU A 81 -5.50 2.07 -9.95
C GLU A 81 -5.92 0.94 -9.03
N ILE A 82 -5.77 1.19 -7.73
CA ILE A 82 -6.16 0.26 -6.68
C ILE A 82 -7.40 0.83 -6.02
N PHE A 83 -8.49 0.06 -5.98
CA PHE A 83 -9.69 0.37 -5.22
C PHE A 83 -9.78 -0.53 -4.00
N MET A 84 -10.27 0.02 -2.90
CA MET A 84 -10.50 -0.70 -1.67
C MET A 84 -11.97 -0.60 -1.31
N THR A 85 -12.60 -1.73 -1.05
CA THR A 85 -13.97 -1.76 -0.55
C THR A 85 -13.94 -2.07 0.93
N PHE A 86 -14.61 -1.25 1.72
CA PHE A 86 -14.76 -1.45 3.15
C PHE A 86 -16.22 -1.77 3.47
N ASP A 87 -16.45 -2.44 4.58
CA ASP A 87 -17.77 -2.59 5.16
C ASP A 87 -18.38 -1.22 5.46
N HIS A 88 -19.70 -1.12 5.37
CA HIS A 88 -20.51 0.10 5.47
C HIS A 88 -20.31 0.91 6.76
N ARG A 89 -19.54 0.36 7.70
CA ARG A 89 -19.26 0.95 9.00
C ARG A 89 -18.05 1.89 8.96
N LEU A 90 -17.14 1.78 7.98
CA LEU A 90 -15.91 2.56 7.95
C LEU A 90 -16.01 3.81 7.06
N VAL A 91 -15.75 4.99 7.65
CA VAL A 91 -15.60 6.24 6.88
C VAL A 91 -14.14 6.49 6.56
N VAL A 92 -13.72 6.19 5.34
CA VAL A 92 -12.36 6.44 4.85
C VAL A 92 -12.18 7.91 4.49
N LYS A 93 -11.10 8.50 4.97
CA LYS A 93 -10.71 9.89 4.69
C LYS A 93 -9.65 9.99 3.62
N ASN A 94 -8.63 9.15 3.70
CA ASN A 94 -7.51 9.22 2.79
C ASN A 94 -6.91 7.83 2.61
N THR A 95 -6.39 7.59 1.42
CA THR A 95 -5.73 6.34 1.10
C THR A 95 -4.42 6.63 0.40
N ALA A 96 -3.37 5.94 0.82
CA ALA A 96 -2.04 6.07 0.25
C ALA A 96 -1.45 4.69 -0.02
N VAL A 97 -0.66 4.62 -1.10
CA VAL A 97 0.08 3.43 -1.49
C VAL A 97 1.55 3.81 -1.58
N TYR A 98 2.39 3.04 -0.89
CA TYR A 98 3.84 3.18 -0.92
C TYR A 98 4.43 1.97 -1.64
N LEU A 99 5.23 2.22 -2.68
CA LEU A 99 5.94 1.17 -3.40
C LEU A 99 7.31 1.00 -2.76
N ILE A 100 7.69 -0.24 -2.48
CA ILE A 100 9.02 -0.59 -1.98
C ILE A 100 9.84 -1.04 -3.18
N CYS A 101 10.85 -0.25 -3.54
CA CYS A 101 11.82 -0.59 -4.57
C CYS A 101 13.09 -1.13 -3.93
N ALA A 102 13.73 -2.14 -4.53
CA ALA A 102 15.09 -2.48 -4.15
C ALA A 102 16.03 -1.30 -4.44
N GLU A 103 17.04 -1.14 -3.58
CA GLU A 103 18.07 -0.12 -3.74
C GLU A 103 18.85 -0.42 -5.03
N SER A 104 18.81 0.51 -5.98
CA SER A 104 19.62 0.41 -7.19
C SER A 104 21.05 0.81 -6.83
N ASN A 105 22.02 -0.09 -6.99
CA ASN A 105 23.46 0.17 -6.78
C ASN A 105 24.08 1.18 -7.79
N GLY A 106 23.28 2.06 -8.39
CA GLY A 106 23.64 2.84 -9.59
C GLY A 106 23.78 4.35 -9.40
N LEU A 107 23.65 4.88 -8.18
CA LEU A 107 24.01 6.28 -7.91
C LEU A 107 25.14 6.30 -6.89
N GLU A 108 26.33 6.69 -7.36
CA GLU A 108 27.38 7.22 -6.50
C GLU A 108 26.82 8.47 -5.80
N MET A 109 26.16 8.25 -4.67
CA MET A 109 25.85 9.33 -3.75
C MET A 109 27.18 9.66 -3.07
N GLY A 110 27.62 10.92 -3.16
CA GLY A 110 28.67 11.43 -2.26
C GLY A 110 28.33 11.08 -0.81
N PRO A 111 29.32 11.03 0.11
CA PRO A 111 29.21 10.33 1.39
C PRO A 111 27.90 10.67 2.09
N CYS A 112 26.99 9.68 2.08
CA CYS A 112 25.72 9.78 2.75
C CYS A 112 26.04 9.91 4.25
N PRO A 113 25.48 10.89 4.97
CA PRO A 113 25.58 10.88 6.42
C PRO A 113 25.06 9.55 6.94
N GLU A 114 25.69 9.06 8.02
CA GLU A 114 25.40 7.84 8.78
C GLU A 114 23.96 7.34 8.63
N PRO A 115 23.71 6.02 8.56
CA PRO A 115 22.39 5.45 8.27
C PRO A 115 21.38 5.90 9.33
N GLU A 116 20.71 7.01 9.05
CA GLU A 116 19.54 7.42 9.79
C GLU A 116 18.51 6.33 9.55
N GLU A 117 17.97 5.80 10.65
CA GLU A 117 16.87 4.86 10.61
C GLU A 117 15.86 5.31 9.55
N SER A 118 15.58 4.43 8.56
CA SER A 118 14.78 4.84 7.41
C SER A 118 13.50 5.53 7.89
N ALA A 119 13.15 6.65 7.26
CA ALA A 119 11.97 7.41 7.67
C ALA A 119 10.71 6.52 7.72
N LEU A 120 10.68 5.46 6.90
CA LEU A 120 9.70 4.38 6.94
C LEU A 120 9.74 3.57 8.24
N ASN A 121 10.91 3.10 8.69
CA ASN A 121 11.04 2.39 9.97
C ASN A 121 10.61 3.28 11.15
N LYS A 122 11.00 4.56 11.13
CA LYS A 122 10.56 5.54 12.13
C LYS A 122 9.05 5.76 12.10
N PHE A 123 8.45 5.82 10.91
CA PHE A 123 7.00 5.95 10.72
C PHE A 123 6.25 4.70 11.17
N ILE A 124 6.73 3.50 10.82
CA ILE A 124 6.16 2.21 11.24
C ILE A 124 6.20 2.08 12.77
N LYS A 125 7.36 2.37 13.39
CA LYS A 125 7.47 2.40 14.86
C LYS A 125 6.48 3.39 15.47
N LYS A 126 6.30 4.58 14.87
CA LYS A 126 5.35 5.58 15.35
C LYS A 126 3.90 5.10 15.27
N ILE A 127 3.52 4.36 14.22
CA ILE A 127 2.19 3.74 14.10
C ILE A 127 2.00 2.65 15.17
N VAL A 128 2.95 1.72 15.29
CA VAL A 128 2.88 0.59 16.25
C VAL A 128 2.82 1.07 17.70
N MET A 129 3.46 2.20 18.02
CA MET A 129 3.44 2.77 19.38
C MET A 129 2.13 3.52 19.72
N CYS A 130 1.25 3.80 18.74
CA CYS A 130 -0.04 4.45 19.00
C CYS A 130 -1.14 3.49 19.47
N ASP A 131 -0.91 2.17 19.44
CA ASP A 131 -1.89 1.14 19.86
C ASP A 131 -1.89 0.88 21.39
N PHE A 132 -1.13 1.63 22.18
CA PHE A 132 -1.15 1.59 23.65
C PHE A 132 -1.79 2.86 24.24
N TRP A 133 -3.11 3.00 24.12
CA TRP A 133 -3.91 3.83 25.01
C TRP A 133 -5.36 3.34 25.11
#